data_AF-Q5S7U3-F1
#
_entry.id   AF-Q5S7U3-F1
#
_cell.length_a   1.000
_cell.length_b   1.000
_cell.length_c   1.000
_cell.angle_alpha   90.00
_cell.angle_beta   90.00
_cell.angle_gamma   90.00
#
_symmetry.space_group_name_H-M   'P 1'
#
loop_
_entity.id
_entity.type
_entity.pdbx_description
1 polymer ?
#
loop_
_entity_poly.entity_id
_entity_poly.type
_entity_poly.pdbx_seq_one_letter_code
_entity_poly.pdbx_strand_id
1 'polypeptide(L)'
;MTMLAASDTSNGTLAPPVKQLANLNVASPLASVVHQTDRNGKQQLILTGVRHMSREGSCAKKTQQRGSIRNIFGSIWSALSLHEQQEDDEKVKQGRSSTSKRQSAGRAIELRPSLLPPVYPNDVDKKCLVLDLDETLVHSSFRPTDSYDFIIPVNIDGTVHHVYVCKRPGAEEFLIEMAKYYEIVIYTASLSKYADPLLDKLDPEGTIRYRLYREHCVQYEGSYVKDLSLLDRDITQMIIVDNSPMAYAFHPRNAIGCSSFIDDPNDRELDSIARFLTKFQDVEDVRNHMQLWDANY
;
A
#
# COMPACT_ATOMS: atom_id res chain seq x y z
N MET A 1 -17.32 44.54 -44.87
CA MET A 1 -16.07 43.84 -45.25
C MET A 1 -15.23 43.76 -43.98
N THR A 2 -15.03 42.54 -43.47
CA THR A 2 -13.87 42.12 -42.63
C THR A 2 -13.65 42.79 -41.25
N MET A 3 -13.90 42.02 -40.16
CA MET A 3 -12.98 41.68 -39.02
C MET A 3 -12.10 42.78 -38.36
N LEU A 4 -11.63 42.75 -37.11
CA LEU A 4 -11.56 41.83 -35.94
C LEU A 4 -11.30 42.79 -34.71
N ALA A 5 -11.40 42.46 -33.42
CA ALA A 5 -11.60 41.20 -32.70
C ALA A 5 -12.34 41.45 -31.36
N ALA A 6 -12.45 40.40 -30.54
CA ALA A 6 -12.75 40.49 -29.11
C ALA A 6 -11.69 39.70 -28.31
N SER A 7 -11.44 40.09 -27.06
CA SER A 7 -10.49 39.42 -26.16
C SER A 7 -11.18 38.37 -25.30
N ASP A 8 -10.95 37.09 -25.58
CA ASP A 8 -11.43 35.98 -24.75
C ASP A 8 -10.60 35.81 -23.48
N THR A 9 -11.27 35.79 -22.32
CA THR A 9 -10.69 35.34 -21.05
C THR A 9 -10.92 33.83 -20.89
N SER A 10 -9.86 33.04 -21.01
CA SER A 10 -9.89 31.59 -20.88
C SER A 10 -10.09 31.15 -19.41
N ASN A 11 -11.28 30.68 -19.08
CA ASN A 11 -11.59 30.15 -17.75
C ASN A 11 -11.26 28.63 -17.70
N GLY A 12 -10.04 28.30 -17.28
CA GLY A 12 -9.54 26.92 -17.24
C GLY A 12 -10.08 26.12 -16.06
N THR A 13 -11.16 25.37 -16.26
CA THR A 13 -11.72 24.46 -15.24
C THR A 13 -10.86 23.18 -15.14
N LEU A 14 -9.97 23.12 -14.15
CA LEU A 14 -9.25 21.90 -13.79
C LEU A 14 -10.24 20.85 -13.26
N ALA A 15 -10.38 19.73 -13.96
CA ALA A 15 -11.11 18.58 -13.47
C ALA A 15 -10.33 17.91 -12.31
N PRO A 16 -11.00 17.39 -11.27
CA PRO A 16 -10.32 16.69 -10.19
C PRO A 16 -9.66 15.39 -10.69
N PRO A 17 -8.51 14.98 -10.11
CA PRO A 17 -7.78 13.81 -10.57
C PRO A 17 -8.59 12.52 -10.37
N VAL A 18 -8.74 11.74 -11.45
CA VAL A 18 -9.38 10.42 -11.41
C VAL A 18 -8.40 9.42 -10.82
N LYS A 19 -8.50 9.16 -9.51
CA LYS A 19 -7.73 8.11 -8.82
C LYS A 19 -7.90 6.77 -9.55
N GLN A 20 -6.85 6.04 -9.91
CA GLN A 20 -6.96 4.69 -10.50
C GLN A 20 -6.57 3.63 -9.47
N LEU A 21 -7.35 2.55 -9.41
CA LEU A 21 -6.96 1.35 -8.66
C LEU A 21 -5.74 0.70 -9.35
N ALA A 22 -4.93 0.01 -8.56
CA ALA A 22 -3.67 -0.56 -9.02
C ALA A 22 -3.84 -1.59 -10.14
N ASN A 23 -3.27 -1.29 -11.32
CA ASN A 23 -3.07 -2.30 -12.36
C ASN A 23 -1.85 -3.17 -12.03
N LEU A 24 -2.00 -4.49 -12.10
CA LEU A 24 -0.94 -5.47 -11.84
C LEU A 24 0.08 -5.51 -12.99
N ASN A 25 1.06 -4.60 -12.98
CA ASN A 25 2.24 -4.68 -13.85
C ASN A 25 3.46 -5.14 -13.02
N VAL A 26 3.93 -6.37 -13.27
CA VAL A 26 4.86 -7.08 -12.39
C VAL A 26 6.29 -7.02 -12.93
N ALA A 27 7.10 -6.12 -12.34
CA ALA A 27 8.56 -6.25 -12.37
C ALA A 27 9.01 -7.12 -11.18
N SER A 28 9.86 -8.12 -11.44
CA SER A 28 10.32 -9.15 -10.47
C SER A 28 9.18 -9.90 -9.75
N PRO A 29 8.85 -11.14 -10.17
CA PRO A 29 7.67 -11.85 -9.65
C PRO A 29 7.77 -12.23 -8.15
N LEU A 30 8.96 -12.18 -7.53
CA LEU A 30 9.14 -12.32 -6.08
C LEU A 30 8.81 -11.04 -5.31
N ALA A 31 9.38 -9.91 -5.73
CA ALA A 31 9.15 -8.60 -5.08
C ALA A 31 7.73 -8.10 -5.27
N SER A 32 7.01 -8.65 -6.26
CA SER A 32 5.58 -8.42 -6.41
C SER A 32 4.70 -9.20 -5.44
N VAL A 33 5.19 -10.20 -4.70
CA VAL A 33 4.33 -10.95 -3.76
C VAL A 33 4.19 -10.24 -2.43
N VAL A 34 5.33 -9.97 -1.80
CA VAL A 34 5.45 -9.35 -0.48
C VAL A 34 5.94 -7.93 -0.66
N HIS A 35 5.19 -6.95 -0.18
CA HIS A 35 5.67 -5.58 -0.09
C HIS A 35 6.67 -5.50 1.07
N GLN A 36 7.88 -5.02 0.80
CA GLN A 36 8.94 -4.86 1.81
C GLN A 36 9.60 -3.50 1.68
N THR A 37 9.75 -2.84 2.82
CA THR A 37 10.42 -1.57 3.00
C THR A 37 11.73 -1.75 3.76
N ASP A 38 12.69 -0.86 3.52
CA ASP A 38 13.85 -0.71 4.38
C ASP A 38 13.45 0.08 5.64
N ARG A 39 14.37 0.18 6.62
CA ARG A 39 14.16 0.95 7.86
C ARG A 39 13.92 2.46 7.64
N ASN A 40 13.94 2.94 6.40
CA ASN A 40 13.65 4.32 5.99
C ASN A 40 12.37 4.42 5.12
N GLY A 41 11.56 3.36 5.04
CA GLY A 41 10.32 3.31 4.25
C GLY A 41 10.51 3.15 2.73
N LYS A 42 11.73 2.85 2.25
CA LYS A 42 11.99 2.67 0.81
C LYS A 42 11.86 1.21 0.41
N GLN A 43 11.17 0.95 -0.70
CA GLN A 43 10.98 -0.41 -1.21
C GLN A 43 12.31 -1.14 -1.47
N GLN A 44 12.48 -2.33 -0.90
CA GLN A 44 13.67 -3.15 -1.16
C GLN A 44 13.57 -3.91 -2.49
N LEU A 45 14.59 -3.79 -3.33
CA LEU A 45 14.80 -4.67 -4.48
C LEU A 45 15.38 -6.00 -4.01
N ILE A 46 14.63 -7.09 -4.18
CA ILE A 46 15.10 -8.45 -3.92
C ILE A 46 16.20 -8.81 -4.94
N LEU A 47 17.46 -8.60 -4.55
CA LEU A 47 18.61 -9.02 -5.34
C LEU A 47 18.78 -10.55 -5.22
N THR A 48 18.51 -11.26 -6.32
CA THR A 48 18.78 -12.69 -6.46
C THR A 48 20.29 -12.91 -6.61
N GLY A 49 20.93 -13.32 -5.52
CA GLY A 49 22.37 -13.56 -5.48
C GLY A 49 22.77 -14.84 -6.20
N VAL A 50 23.03 -14.76 -7.51
CA VAL A 50 23.76 -15.81 -8.24
C VAL A 50 25.21 -15.81 -7.75
N ARG A 51 25.58 -16.79 -6.93
CA ARG A 51 26.96 -16.99 -6.49
C ARG A 51 27.82 -17.41 -7.69
N HIS A 52 28.72 -16.54 -8.14
CA HIS A 52 29.85 -16.99 -8.94
C HIS A 52 31.03 -17.29 -8.01
N MET A 53 31.54 -18.52 -8.09
CA MET A 53 32.77 -18.89 -7.38
C MET A 53 33.98 -18.29 -8.09
N SER A 54 34.92 -17.76 -7.30
CA SER A 54 36.34 -17.59 -7.63
C SER A 54 37.17 -17.67 -6.35
N ARG A 55 38.26 -18.43 -6.37
CA ARG A 55 39.10 -18.72 -5.19
C ARG A 55 40.38 -17.88 -5.19
N GLU A 56 40.83 -17.56 -3.98
CA GLU A 56 42.21 -17.28 -3.55
C GLU A 56 42.93 -16.01 -4.08
N GLY A 57 43.51 -15.26 -3.11
CA GLY A 57 44.34 -14.06 -3.33
C GLY A 57 44.51 -13.31 -2.00
N SER A 58 45.74 -13.17 -1.50
CA SER A 58 46.02 -12.88 -0.08
C SER A 58 46.58 -11.47 0.21
N CYS A 59 46.48 -11.09 1.50
CA CYS A 59 47.45 -10.24 2.23
C CYS A 59 47.47 -8.69 2.08
N ALA A 60 46.74 -8.03 2.99
CA ALA A 60 47.22 -7.00 3.92
C ALA A 60 47.50 -5.51 3.54
N LYS A 61 47.23 -4.68 4.58
CA LYS A 61 47.71 -3.33 4.95
C LYS A 61 46.85 -2.09 4.62
N LYS A 62 46.86 -1.19 5.62
CA LYS A 62 46.13 0.07 5.79
C LYS A 62 46.53 1.13 4.75
N THR A 63 45.67 2.13 4.52
CA THR A 63 45.95 3.54 4.88
C THR A 63 44.64 4.35 4.90
N GLN A 64 44.58 5.36 5.78
CA GLN A 64 43.46 6.26 6.02
C GLN A 64 43.76 7.62 5.38
N GLN A 65 42.87 8.16 4.53
CA GLN A 65 42.84 9.60 4.24
C GLN A 65 41.42 10.13 4.02
N ARG A 66 41.29 11.43 4.27
CA ARG A 66 40.04 12.19 4.45
C ARG A 66 39.91 13.15 3.25
N GLY A 67 38.82 13.08 2.50
CA GLY A 67 38.59 13.94 1.34
C GLY A 67 37.11 14.15 1.08
N SER A 68 36.64 15.39 1.22
CA SER A 68 35.32 15.84 0.78
C SER A 68 35.48 16.54 -0.56
N ILE A 69 34.68 16.17 -1.56
CA ILE A 69 34.22 17.00 -2.70
C ILE A 69 33.06 16.28 -3.41
N ARG A 70 32.19 17.07 -4.03
CA ARG A 70 30.92 16.67 -4.68
C ARG A 70 31.14 16.02 -6.06
N ASN A 71 30.25 15.10 -6.46
CA ASN A 71 29.53 15.02 -7.76
C ASN A 71 29.12 13.57 -8.12
N ILE A 72 27.83 13.32 -8.38
CA ILE A 72 27.18 13.07 -9.70
C ILE A 72 27.59 11.74 -10.39
N PHE A 73 26.65 10.80 -10.46
CA PHE A 73 26.19 10.01 -11.63
C PHE A 73 24.93 9.22 -11.18
N GLY A 74 23.86 8.99 -11.96
CA GLY A 74 23.55 9.42 -13.33
C GLY A 74 23.20 8.23 -14.23
N SER A 75 21.91 8.08 -14.57
CA SER A 75 21.33 7.10 -15.55
C SER A 75 21.28 5.64 -15.07
N ILE A 76 20.21 4.86 -15.31
CA ILE A 76 19.55 4.59 -16.60
C ILE A 76 18.01 4.64 -16.49
N TRP A 77 17.37 5.44 -17.35
CA TRP A 77 16.00 5.21 -17.82
C TRP A 77 16.02 5.33 -19.35
N SER A 78 15.97 4.20 -20.06
CA SER A 78 15.60 4.05 -21.48
C SER A 78 16.00 2.64 -21.95
N ALA A 79 15.01 1.77 -22.14
CA ALA A 79 15.02 0.67 -23.10
C ALA A 79 13.60 0.07 -23.16
N LEU A 80 13.15 -0.32 -24.36
CA LEU A 80 11.91 -1.07 -24.63
C LEU A 80 10.58 -0.30 -24.41
N SER A 81 10.50 0.89 -25.02
CA SER A 81 9.38 1.12 -25.95
C SER A 81 9.93 0.91 -27.37
N LEU A 82 9.49 -0.14 -28.08
CA LEU A 82 9.44 -0.28 -29.54
C LEU A 82 8.96 -1.69 -29.92
N HIS A 83 8.11 -1.77 -30.95
CA HIS A 83 7.41 -2.97 -31.48
C HIS A 83 6.38 -3.60 -30.52
N GLU A 84 5.14 -3.92 -30.93
CA GLU A 84 4.58 -3.99 -32.29
C GLU A 84 3.32 -3.12 -32.50
N GLN A 85 3.23 -2.47 -33.65
CA GLN A 85 1.99 -2.10 -34.32
C GLN A 85 2.06 -2.70 -35.73
N GLN A 86 1.06 -3.48 -36.16
CA GLN A 86 0.27 -3.28 -37.40
C GLN A 86 -0.71 -4.44 -37.67
N GLU A 87 -1.56 -4.22 -38.68
CA GLU A 87 -2.65 -5.08 -39.20
C GLU A 87 -3.93 -5.10 -38.33
N ASP A 88 -5.11 -4.66 -38.81
CA ASP A 88 -5.44 -4.14 -40.15
C ASP A 88 -6.62 -3.14 -40.14
N ASP A 89 -6.72 -2.33 -41.21
CA ASP A 89 -7.68 -1.21 -41.37
C ASP A 89 -8.62 -1.41 -42.60
N GLU A 90 -9.68 -0.60 -42.68
CA GLU A 90 -10.73 -0.54 -43.71
C GLU A 90 -11.69 -1.76 -43.85
N LYS A 91 -13.02 -1.60 -43.90
CA LYS A 91 -13.77 -0.78 -44.87
C LYS A 91 -15.20 -0.45 -44.41
N VAL A 92 -15.68 0.71 -44.88
CA VAL A 92 -16.91 0.93 -45.70
C VAL A 92 -17.46 2.34 -45.45
N LYS A 93 -17.35 3.21 -46.47
CA LYS A 93 -18.21 4.39 -46.67
C LYS A 93 -19.55 3.87 -47.23
N GLN A 94 -20.74 4.35 -46.88
CA GLN A 94 -21.28 5.70 -47.05
C GLN A 94 -22.68 5.77 -46.38
N GLY A 95 -23.21 6.98 -46.10
CA GLY A 95 -24.63 7.25 -46.34
C GLY A 95 -25.47 7.88 -45.21
N ARG A 96 -25.92 9.12 -45.48
CA ARG A 96 -27.15 9.78 -44.99
C ARG A 96 -27.33 10.07 -43.48
N SER A 97 -27.14 11.35 -43.17
CA SER A 97 -28.11 12.22 -42.48
C SER A 97 -29.35 11.58 -41.85
N SER A 98 -29.44 11.65 -40.52
CA SER A 98 -30.70 11.95 -39.84
C SER A 98 -30.44 12.76 -38.56
N THR A 99 -31.19 13.84 -38.40
CA THR A 99 -31.18 14.68 -37.20
C THR A 99 -31.81 13.92 -36.03
N SER A 100 -31.05 13.71 -34.95
CA SER A 100 -31.63 13.29 -33.67
C SER A 100 -31.07 14.08 -32.49
N LYS A 101 -31.97 14.29 -31.52
CA LYS A 101 -31.93 15.26 -30.44
C LYS A 101 -30.64 15.18 -29.61
N ARG A 102 -30.05 16.35 -29.29
CA ARG A 102 -29.21 16.52 -28.08
C ARG A 102 -30.07 16.18 -26.85
N GLN A 103 -30.04 14.93 -26.43
CA GLN A 103 -30.35 14.59 -25.05
C GLN A 103 -29.12 14.99 -24.22
N SER A 104 -29.31 15.92 -23.28
CA SER A 104 -28.36 16.12 -22.20
C SER A 104 -28.44 14.90 -21.28
N ALA A 105 -27.75 13.83 -21.67
CA ALA A 105 -27.43 12.76 -20.75
C ALA A 105 -26.59 13.39 -19.63
N GLY A 106 -27.23 13.67 -18.50
CA GLY A 106 -26.51 13.93 -17.26
C GLY A 106 -25.59 12.74 -17.07
N ARG A 107 -24.27 12.99 -17.10
CA ARG A 107 -23.26 11.95 -16.97
C ARG A 107 -23.50 11.31 -15.62
N ALA A 108 -24.12 10.13 -15.61
CA ALA A 108 -24.35 9.39 -14.39
C ALA A 108 -22.99 9.27 -13.70
N ILE A 109 -22.91 9.79 -12.48
CA ILE A 109 -21.74 9.55 -11.66
C ILE A 109 -21.83 8.08 -11.33
N GLU A 110 -21.06 7.28 -12.05
CA GLU A 110 -20.82 5.88 -11.73
C GLU A 110 -20.05 5.89 -10.41
N LEU A 111 -20.82 5.93 -9.31
CA LEU A 111 -20.31 5.81 -7.96
C LEU A 111 -19.58 4.47 -7.92
N ARG A 112 -18.28 4.53 -7.69
CA ARG A 112 -17.47 3.32 -7.59
C ARG A 112 -18.04 2.47 -6.44
N PRO A 113 -18.14 1.15 -6.63
CA PRO A 113 -18.47 0.27 -5.52
C PRO A 113 -17.50 0.51 -4.36
N SER A 114 -18.04 0.55 -3.14
CA SER A 114 -17.22 0.51 -1.93
C SER A 114 -16.36 -0.75 -1.94
N LEU A 115 -15.15 -0.66 -1.36
CA LEU A 115 -14.29 -1.81 -1.13
C LEU A 115 -14.83 -2.71 -0.01
N LEU A 116 -15.64 -2.17 0.91
CA LEU A 116 -16.26 -2.92 2.00
C LEU A 116 -17.79 -3.00 1.83
N PRO A 117 -18.43 -4.12 2.20
CA PRO A 117 -19.88 -4.17 2.36
C PRO A 117 -20.33 -3.31 3.56
N PRO A 118 -21.66 -3.12 3.73
CA PRO A 118 -22.21 -2.48 4.93
C PRO A 118 -21.72 -3.14 6.23
N VAL A 119 -21.61 -2.33 7.29
CA VAL A 119 -21.13 -2.74 8.62
C VAL A 119 -21.93 -3.95 9.15
N TYR A 120 -21.23 -4.92 9.74
CA TYR A 120 -21.88 -6.09 10.31
C TYR A 120 -22.70 -5.72 11.57
N PRO A 121 -23.89 -6.31 11.82
CA PRO A 121 -24.76 -5.89 12.92
C PRO A 121 -24.14 -5.90 14.32
N ASN A 122 -23.11 -6.71 14.55
CA ASN A 122 -22.39 -6.81 15.83
C ASN A 122 -21.25 -5.79 16.00
N ASP A 123 -20.94 -5.02 14.96
CA ASP A 123 -19.85 -4.04 14.94
C ASP A 123 -20.36 -2.60 14.68
N VAL A 124 -21.68 -2.37 14.73
CA VAL A 124 -22.31 -1.05 14.45
C VAL A 124 -21.89 0.07 15.40
N ASP A 125 -21.53 -0.26 16.64
CA ASP A 125 -21.06 0.69 17.65
C ASP A 125 -19.52 0.82 17.65
N LYS A 126 -18.81 0.11 16.75
CA LYS A 126 -17.35 0.11 16.67
C LYS A 126 -16.82 1.11 15.67
N LYS A 127 -15.63 1.65 15.97
CA LYS A 127 -14.81 2.40 15.01
C LYS A 127 -14.13 1.44 14.03
N CYS A 128 -13.75 1.91 12.86
CA CYS A 128 -13.02 1.10 11.88
C CYS A 128 -11.51 1.29 12.07
N LEU A 129 -10.77 0.20 12.28
CA LEU A 129 -9.32 0.20 12.45
C LEU A 129 -8.67 -0.52 11.27
N VAL A 130 -8.03 0.26 10.42
CA VAL A 130 -7.28 -0.22 9.26
C VAL A 130 -5.83 -0.47 9.68
N LEU A 131 -5.31 -1.67 9.43
CA LEU A 131 -3.95 -2.06 9.78
C LEU A 131 -3.18 -2.48 8.52
N ASP A 132 -1.93 -2.04 8.38
CA ASP A 132 -0.99 -2.72 7.47
C ASP A 132 -0.51 -4.06 8.06
N LEU A 133 0.12 -4.87 7.22
CA LEU A 133 0.65 -6.18 7.54
C LEU A 133 2.18 -6.17 7.65
N ASP A 134 2.87 -6.02 6.53
CA ASP A 134 4.33 -6.09 6.43
C ASP A 134 4.98 -4.85 7.07
N GLU A 135 6.08 -5.06 7.79
CA GLU A 135 6.75 -4.09 8.68
C GLU A 135 5.87 -3.43 9.77
N THR A 136 4.58 -3.79 9.88
CA THR A 136 3.64 -3.23 10.88
C THR A 136 3.22 -4.27 11.92
N LEU A 137 2.68 -5.43 11.50
CA LEU A 137 2.30 -6.56 12.37
C LEU A 137 3.28 -7.74 12.27
N VAL A 138 3.98 -7.86 11.15
CA VAL A 138 4.95 -8.92 10.86
C VAL A 138 6.10 -8.36 10.03
N HIS A 139 7.23 -9.06 9.98
CA HIS A 139 8.23 -8.87 8.93
C HIS A 139 8.46 -10.19 8.21
N SER A 140 8.70 -10.11 6.90
CA SER A 140 8.84 -11.29 6.05
C SER A 140 10.17 -11.29 5.29
N SER A 141 10.62 -12.47 4.88
CA SER A 141 11.83 -12.61 4.07
C SER A 141 11.77 -13.85 3.17
N PHE A 142 12.26 -13.72 1.93
CA PHE A 142 12.54 -14.86 1.05
C PHE A 142 13.85 -15.57 1.38
N ARG A 143 14.64 -15.04 2.33
CA ARG A 143 15.84 -15.68 2.86
C ARG A 143 15.49 -16.29 4.23
N PRO A 144 15.95 -17.51 4.54
CA PRO A 144 15.83 -18.05 5.88
C PRO A 144 16.42 -17.09 6.91
N THR A 145 15.66 -16.81 7.97
CA THR A 145 16.10 -16.08 9.15
C THR A 145 16.33 -17.07 10.29
N ASP A 146 17.21 -16.73 11.24
CA ASP A 146 17.46 -17.58 12.42
C ASP A 146 16.26 -17.58 13.40
N SER A 147 15.44 -16.51 13.34
CA SER A 147 14.17 -16.36 14.05
C SER A 147 13.04 -16.14 13.04
N TYR A 148 12.10 -17.09 12.98
CA TYR A 148 10.82 -16.98 12.29
C TYR A 148 9.75 -17.73 13.08
N ASP A 149 8.51 -17.25 13.00
CA ASP A 149 7.33 -17.86 13.62
C ASP A 149 6.56 -18.72 12.60
N PHE A 150 6.46 -18.23 11.36
CA PHE A 150 5.75 -18.92 10.28
C PHE A 150 6.61 -19.11 9.04
N ILE A 151 6.27 -20.14 8.27
CA ILE A 151 6.71 -20.31 6.87
C ILE A 151 5.46 -20.33 5.99
N ILE A 152 5.40 -19.44 5.01
CA ILE A 152 4.31 -19.31 4.05
C ILE A 152 4.80 -19.80 2.68
N PRO A 153 4.30 -20.94 2.17
CA PRO A 153 4.61 -21.40 0.82
C PRO A 153 3.78 -20.61 -0.21
N VAL A 154 4.43 -19.86 -1.09
CA VAL A 154 3.77 -19.10 -2.15
C VAL A 154 4.16 -19.63 -3.52
N ASN A 155 3.17 -19.94 -4.36
CA ASN A 155 3.39 -20.30 -5.75
C ASN A 155 3.62 -19.03 -6.61
N ILE A 156 4.73 -19.02 -7.34
CA ILE A 156 5.17 -17.95 -8.22
C ILE A 156 5.64 -18.63 -9.50
N ASP A 157 4.91 -18.39 -10.59
CA ASP A 157 5.20 -18.92 -11.93
C ASP A 157 5.43 -20.45 -11.97
N GLY A 158 4.67 -21.19 -11.16
CA GLY A 158 4.74 -22.66 -11.03
C GLY A 158 5.78 -23.17 -10.02
N THR A 159 6.60 -22.28 -9.45
CA THR A 159 7.60 -22.62 -8.42
C THR A 159 7.10 -22.23 -7.03
N VAL A 160 7.23 -23.13 -6.05
CA VAL A 160 6.92 -22.82 -4.65
C VAL A 160 8.13 -22.18 -3.98
N HIS A 161 7.96 -20.94 -3.54
CA HIS A 161 8.92 -20.21 -2.72
C HIS A 161 8.44 -20.17 -1.27
N HIS A 162 9.36 -20.32 -0.33
CA HIS A 162 9.06 -20.22 1.10
C HIS A 162 9.38 -18.81 1.60
N VAL A 163 8.38 -18.12 2.14
CA VAL A 163 8.54 -16.85 2.85
C VAL A 163 8.61 -17.15 4.34
N TYR A 164 9.67 -16.70 5.00
CA TYR A 164 9.88 -16.80 6.43
C TYR A 164 9.33 -15.54 7.08
N VAL A 165 8.49 -15.69 8.10
CA VAL A 165 7.76 -14.58 8.73
C VAL A 165 8.12 -14.52 10.20
N CYS A 166 8.56 -13.37 10.68
CA CYS A 166 8.67 -13.04 12.09
C CYS A 166 7.45 -12.21 12.50
N LYS A 167 6.75 -12.61 13.57
CA LYS A 167 5.69 -11.82 14.19
C LYS A 167 6.30 -10.62 14.93
N ARG A 168 5.64 -9.47 14.86
CA ARG A 168 5.91 -8.40 15.81
C ARG A 168 5.47 -8.83 17.21
N PRO A 169 6.26 -8.61 18.27
CA PRO A 169 5.84 -8.88 19.64
C PRO A 169 4.49 -8.21 19.95
N GLY A 170 3.56 -8.96 20.53
CA GLY A 170 2.22 -8.48 20.87
C GLY A 170 1.21 -8.46 19.72
N ALA A 171 1.52 -8.94 18.51
CA ALA A 171 0.62 -8.83 17.35
C ALA A 171 -0.72 -9.58 17.50
N GLU A 172 -0.73 -10.78 18.10
CA GLU A 172 -1.98 -11.54 18.35
C GLU A 172 -2.78 -10.88 19.48
N GLU A 173 -2.10 -10.48 20.55
CA GLU A 173 -2.67 -9.79 21.70
C GLU A 173 -3.30 -8.44 21.30
N PHE A 174 -2.63 -7.71 20.40
CA PHE A 174 -3.11 -6.46 19.81
C PHE A 174 -4.42 -6.67 19.03
N LEU A 175 -4.48 -7.67 18.15
CA LEU A 175 -5.69 -7.98 17.38
C LEU A 175 -6.86 -8.34 18.30
N ILE A 176 -6.62 -9.20 19.30
CA ILE A 176 -7.62 -9.62 20.29
C ILE A 176 -8.12 -8.44 21.14
N GLU A 177 -7.22 -7.55 21.58
CA GLU A 177 -7.59 -6.38 22.38
C GLU A 177 -8.38 -5.35 21.55
N MET A 178 -7.90 -5.03 20.35
CA MET A 178 -8.54 -4.02 19.49
C MET A 178 -9.90 -4.48 18.97
N ALA A 179 -10.11 -5.77 18.73
CA ALA A 179 -11.38 -6.31 18.22
C ALA A 179 -12.58 -6.09 19.16
N LYS A 180 -12.34 -5.79 20.44
CA LYS A 180 -13.37 -5.39 21.41
C LYS A 180 -14.01 -4.04 21.04
N TYR A 181 -13.22 -3.13 20.48
CA TYR A 181 -13.56 -1.72 20.27
C TYR A 181 -13.65 -1.33 18.79
N TYR A 182 -12.99 -2.10 17.91
CA TYR A 182 -12.82 -1.79 16.50
C TYR A 182 -13.29 -2.91 15.56
N GLU A 183 -13.88 -2.52 14.43
CA GLU A 183 -13.98 -3.32 13.21
C GLU A 183 -12.58 -3.34 12.56
N ILE A 184 -11.86 -4.47 12.69
CA ILE A 184 -10.50 -4.59 12.16
C ILE A 184 -10.52 -4.92 10.65
N VAL A 185 -9.79 -4.11 9.88
CA VAL A 185 -9.59 -4.29 8.45
C VAL A 185 -8.08 -4.36 8.18
N ILE A 186 -7.59 -5.51 7.69
CA ILE A 186 -6.24 -5.52 7.11
C ILE A 186 -6.30 -4.84 5.75
N TYR A 187 -5.42 -3.88 5.50
CA TYR A 187 -5.27 -3.24 4.20
C TYR A 187 -3.77 -3.15 3.89
N THR A 188 -3.29 -4.05 3.03
CA THR A 188 -1.87 -4.22 2.73
C THR A 188 -1.56 -3.96 1.26
N ALA A 189 -0.34 -3.48 0.99
CA ALA A 189 0.22 -3.39 -0.36
C ALA A 189 0.77 -4.75 -0.87
N SER A 190 0.64 -5.84 -0.11
CA SER A 190 0.99 -7.20 -0.52
C SER A 190 -0.13 -7.90 -1.32
N LEU A 191 0.18 -9.03 -1.97
CA LEU A 191 -0.80 -9.85 -2.70
C LEU A 191 -1.48 -10.88 -1.79
N SER A 192 -2.77 -11.11 -2.03
CA SER A 192 -3.62 -12.12 -1.35
C SER A 192 -2.95 -13.49 -1.21
N LYS A 193 -2.33 -14.01 -2.27
CA LYS A 193 -1.64 -15.31 -2.31
C LYS A 193 -0.52 -15.51 -1.26
N TYR A 194 -0.08 -14.44 -0.61
CA TYR A 194 0.80 -14.46 0.56
C TYR A 194 0.08 -14.03 1.83
N ALA A 195 -0.71 -12.94 1.76
CA ALA A 195 -1.34 -12.35 2.93
C ALA A 195 -2.43 -13.26 3.54
N ASP A 196 -3.28 -13.92 2.74
CA ASP A 196 -4.32 -14.83 3.24
C ASP A 196 -3.75 -15.96 4.14
N PRO A 197 -2.85 -16.84 3.65
CA PRO A 197 -2.32 -17.96 4.46
C PRO A 197 -1.44 -17.51 5.64
N LEU A 198 -1.01 -16.25 5.67
CA LEU A 198 -0.34 -15.63 6.82
C LEU A 198 -1.37 -15.18 7.86
N LEU A 199 -2.38 -14.44 7.43
CA LEU A 199 -3.45 -13.94 8.31
C LEU A 199 -4.25 -15.07 8.92
N ASP A 200 -4.46 -16.18 8.20
CA ASP A 200 -5.05 -17.42 8.73
C ASP A 200 -4.25 -18.07 9.88
N LYS A 201 -2.96 -17.72 10.02
CA LYS A 201 -2.10 -18.16 11.13
C LYS A 201 -1.99 -17.13 12.25
N LEU A 202 -2.02 -15.85 11.88
CA LEU A 202 -1.87 -14.71 12.80
C LEU A 202 -3.16 -14.38 13.56
N ASP A 203 -4.33 -14.69 12.98
CA ASP A 203 -5.65 -14.42 13.58
C ASP A 203 -6.47 -15.71 13.78
N PRO A 204 -6.05 -16.60 14.71
CA PRO A 204 -6.79 -17.83 15.00
C PRO A 204 -8.16 -17.58 15.64
N GLU A 205 -8.37 -16.41 16.24
CA GLU A 205 -9.62 -16.01 16.91
C GLU A 205 -10.66 -15.36 15.96
N GLY A 206 -10.30 -15.09 14.70
CA GLY A 206 -11.22 -14.52 13.70
C GLY A 206 -11.62 -13.07 14.00
N THR A 207 -10.69 -12.28 14.51
CA THR A 207 -10.85 -10.86 14.86
C THR A 207 -10.94 -9.94 13.65
N ILE A 208 -10.23 -10.28 12.55
CA ILE A 208 -10.19 -9.50 11.31
C ILE A 208 -11.50 -9.68 10.54
N ARG A 209 -12.17 -8.57 10.22
CA ARG A 209 -13.42 -8.57 9.45
C ARG A 209 -13.21 -8.61 7.96
N TYR A 210 -12.27 -7.82 7.46
CA TYR A 210 -12.01 -7.68 6.03
C TYR A 210 -10.51 -7.66 5.75
N ARG A 211 -10.13 -8.17 4.58
CA ARG A 211 -8.75 -8.19 4.09
C ARG A 211 -8.73 -7.54 2.72
N LEU A 212 -7.97 -6.45 2.60
CA LEU A 212 -7.78 -5.67 1.38
C LEU A 212 -6.30 -5.74 0.98
N TYR A 213 -6.08 -6.08 -0.28
CA TYR A 213 -4.76 -6.32 -0.86
C TYR A 213 -4.37 -5.24 -1.88
N ARG A 214 -3.19 -5.38 -2.48
CA ARG A 214 -2.63 -4.43 -3.46
C ARG A 214 -3.61 -3.94 -4.53
N GLU A 215 -4.44 -4.81 -5.10
CA GLU A 215 -5.40 -4.47 -6.15
C GLU A 215 -6.48 -3.46 -5.69
N HIS A 216 -6.70 -3.34 -4.37
CA HIS A 216 -7.59 -2.36 -3.75
C HIS A 216 -6.89 -1.01 -3.51
N CYS A 217 -5.56 -0.97 -3.50
CA CYS A 217 -4.79 0.26 -3.33
C CYS A 217 -4.92 1.18 -4.55
N VAL A 218 -4.85 2.49 -4.32
CA VAL A 218 -4.73 3.51 -5.38
C VAL A 218 -3.26 3.67 -5.73
N GLN A 219 -2.90 3.65 -7.03
CA GLN A 219 -1.56 4.05 -7.46
C GLN A 219 -1.48 5.57 -7.52
N TYR A 220 -0.56 6.14 -6.75
CA TYR A 220 -0.31 7.59 -6.68
C TYR A 220 1.20 7.84 -6.56
N GLU A 221 1.75 8.66 -7.46
CA GLU A 221 3.19 9.01 -7.50
C GLU A 221 4.14 7.78 -7.42
N GLY A 222 3.76 6.67 -8.08
CA GLY A 222 4.53 5.43 -8.09
C GLY A 222 4.40 4.56 -6.83
N SER A 223 3.59 4.98 -5.87
CA SER A 223 3.37 4.30 -4.58
C SER A 223 1.94 3.75 -4.46
N TYR A 224 1.74 2.79 -3.55
CA TYR A 224 0.42 2.26 -3.19
C TYR A 224 -0.16 3.06 -2.02
N VAL A 225 -1.31 3.69 -2.23
CA VAL A 225 -2.01 4.52 -1.24
C VAL A 225 -3.35 3.88 -0.86
N LYS A 226 -3.58 3.79 0.45
CA LYS A 226 -4.74 3.20 1.11
C LYS A 226 -5.80 4.28 1.29
N ASP A 227 -6.64 4.41 0.27
CA ASP A 227 -7.63 5.47 0.18
C ASP A 227 -8.87 5.15 1.03
N LEU A 228 -8.86 5.58 2.30
CA LEU A 228 -9.94 5.38 3.26
C LEU A 228 -11.31 5.86 2.75
N SER A 229 -11.35 6.83 1.82
CA SER A 229 -12.61 7.31 1.22
C SER A 229 -13.33 6.25 0.37
N LEU A 230 -12.69 5.11 0.08
CA LEU A 230 -13.25 3.97 -0.65
C LEU A 230 -13.83 2.87 0.25
N LEU A 231 -13.75 3.00 1.58
CA LEU A 231 -14.18 1.95 2.53
C LEU A 231 -15.65 2.03 2.95
N ASP A 232 -16.38 3.09 2.58
CA ASP A 232 -17.78 3.35 3.00
C ASP A 232 -17.98 3.16 4.52
N ARG A 233 -17.14 3.89 5.27
CA ARG A 233 -17.21 4.11 6.71
C ARG A 233 -17.10 5.61 6.96
N ASP A 234 -17.55 6.09 8.11
CA ASP A 234 -17.34 7.50 8.46
C ASP A 234 -15.85 7.76 8.73
N ILE A 235 -15.28 8.74 8.01
CA ILE A 235 -13.89 9.19 8.19
C ILE A 235 -13.64 9.83 9.56
N THR A 236 -14.67 10.20 10.33
CA THR A 236 -14.51 10.59 11.75
C THR A 236 -14.27 9.38 12.68
N GLN A 237 -14.66 8.17 12.23
CA GLN A 237 -14.57 6.91 12.97
C GLN A 237 -13.50 5.94 12.41
N MET A 238 -12.73 6.34 11.39
CA MET A 238 -11.67 5.53 10.78
C MET A 238 -10.28 5.90 11.30
N ILE A 239 -9.51 4.90 11.71
CA ILE A 239 -8.08 5.03 12.05
C ILE A 239 -7.27 4.12 11.12
N ILE A 240 -6.08 4.56 10.70
CA ILE A 240 -5.11 3.70 10.00
C ILE A 240 -3.79 3.62 10.78
N VAL A 241 -3.25 2.41 10.95
CA VAL A 241 -1.92 2.14 11.50
C VAL A 241 -1.05 1.54 10.40
N ASP A 242 0.09 2.16 10.13
CA ASP A 242 0.94 1.85 8.99
C ASP A 242 2.36 2.39 9.24
N ASN A 243 3.40 1.71 8.76
CA ASN A 243 4.78 2.16 8.89
C ASN A 243 5.26 3.07 7.73
N SER A 244 4.43 3.25 6.69
CA SER A 244 4.74 4.04 5.50
C SER A 244 3.87 5.30 5.41
N PRO A 245 4.44 6.51 5.63
CA PRO A 245 3.72 7.77 5.50
C PRO A 245 3.04 8.01 4.15
N MET A 246 3.52 7.35 3.09
CA MET A 246 2.91 7.44 1.77
C MET A 246 1.62 6.61 1.67
N ALA A 247 1.51 5.49 2.39
CA ALA A 247 0.33 4.63 2.34
C ALA A 247 -0.94 5.35 2.82
N TYR A 248 -0.82 6.28 3.78
CA TYR A 248 -1.93 7.12 4.25
C TYR A 248 -1.88 8.58 3.77
N ALA A 249 -1.16 8.87 2.69
CA ALA A 249 -0.95 10.25 2.18
C ALA A 249 -2.24 11.06 1.94
N PHE A 250 -3.37 10.40 1.65
CA PHE A 250 -4.68 11.06 1.48
C PHE A 250 -5.43 11.34 2.80
N HIS A 251 -5.06 10.68 3.90
CA HIS A 251 -5.74 10.78 5.20
C HIS A 251 -4.76 10.91 6.39
N PRO A 252 -3.78 11.82 6.36
CA PRO A 252 -2.76 11.91 7.42
C PRO A 252 -3.31 12.28 8.81
N ARG A 253 -4.53 12.84 8.89
CA ARG A 253 -5.20 13.10 10.19
C ARG A 253 -5.83 11.86 10.81
N ASN A 254 -6.01 10.79 10.04
CA ASN A 254 -6.57 9.51 10.50
C ASN A 254 -5.47 8.50 10.87
N ALA A 255 -4.20 8.86 10.71
CA ALA A 255 -3.09 7.93 10.77
C ALA A 255 -2.35 7.95 12.11
N ILE A 256 -1.95 6.76 12.55
CA ILE A 256 -0.88 6.52 13.52
C ILE A 256 0.29 5.97 12.69
N GLY A 257 1.34 6.78 12.53
CA GLY A 257 2.58 6.34 11.89
C GLY A 257 3.39 5.51 12.87
N CYS A 258 3.64 4.23 12.57
CA CYS A 258 4.47 3.37 13.41
C CYS A 258 5.88 3.18 12.85
N SER A 259 6.82 2.75 13.68
CA SER A 259 8.14 2.33 13.22
C SER A 259 8.07 0.97 12.50
N SER A 260 8.95 0.81 11.50
CA SER A 260 9.04 -0.43 10.72
C SER A 260 9.68 -1.54 11.53
N PHE A 261 8.88 -2.56 11.88
CA PHE A 261 9.35 -3.77 12.54
C PHE A 261 10.16 -4.66 11.58
N ILE A 262 11.21 -5.30 12.09
CA ILE A 262 12.04 -6.26 11.34
C ILE A 262 12.25 -7.54 12.17
N ASP A 263 12.93 -7.42 13.32
CA ASP A 263 13.40 -8.59 14.07
C ASP A 263 13.68 -8.33 15.57
N ASP A 264 13.29 -7.18 16.15
CA ASP A 264 13.59 -6.89 17.57
C ASP A 264 12.56 -7.56 18.53
N PRO A 265 12.95 -8.56 19.34
CA PRO A 265 12.05 -9.20 20.30
C PRO A 265 11.65 -8.27 21.47
N ASN A 266 12.31 -7.12 21.62
CA ASN A 266 12.03 -6.10 22.63
C ASN A 266 11.12 -4.97 22.11
N ASP A 267 10.66 -5.03 20.86
CA ASP A 267 9.67 -4.09 20.33
C ASP A 267 8.39 -4.10 21.19
N ARG A 268 7.90 -2.93 21.58
CA ARG A 268 6.66 -2.75 22.36
C ARG A 268 5.80 -1.64 21.76
N GLU A 269 5.90 -1.44 20.44
CA GLU A 269 5.15 -0.37 19.77
C GLU A 269 3.66 -0.72 19.69
N LEU A 270 3.30 -1.96 19.35
CA LEU A 270 1.90 -2.41 19.34
C LEU A 270 1.23 -2.27 20.72
N ASP A 271 1.92 -2.62 21.83
CA ASP A 271 1.44 -2.39 23.20
C ASP A 271 1.18 -0.89 23.49
N SER A 272 1.93 -0.01 22.85
CA SER A 272 1.82 1.44 23.03
C SER A 272 0.71 2.03 22.17
N ILE A 273 0.57 1.57 20.92
CA ILE A 273 -0.55 1.88 20.03
C ILE A 273 -1.86 1.38 20.63
N ALA A 274 -1.93 0.15 21.16
CA ALA A 274 -3.12 -0.40 21.80
C ALA A 274 -3.59 0.49 22.97
N ARG A 275 -2.69 0.84 23.89
CA ARG A 275 -2.99 1.75 25.02
C ARG A 275 -3.46 3.13 24.55
N PHE A 276 -2.91 3.64 23.45
CA PHE A 276 -3.32 4.91 22.87
C PHE A 276 -4.72 4.83 22.22
N LEU A 277 -4.99 3.77 21.45
CA LEU A 277 -6.28 3.52 20.81
C LEU A 277 -7.39 3.33 21.85
N THR A 278 -7.23 2.44 22.84
CA THR A 278 -8.19 2.25 23.95
C THR A 278 -8.49 3.56 24.69
N LYS A 279 -7.51 4.44 24.89
CA LYS A 279 -7.72 5.76 25.51
C LYS A 279 -8.65 6.67 24.70
N PHE A 280 -8.70 6.52 23.39
CA PHE A 280 -9.49 7.36 22.48
C PHE A 280 -10.60 6.59 21.74
N GLN A 281 -10.95 5.37 22.17
CA GLN A 281 -11.97 4.53 21.55
C GLN A 281 -13.38 5.20 21.50
N ASP A 282 -13.71 6.02 22.49
CA ASP A 282 -15.04 6.61 22.68
C ASP A 282 -15.17 8.04 22.15
N VAL A 283 -14.15 8.58 21.46
CA VAL A 283 -14.19 9.97 20.94
C VAL A 283 -15.12 10.11 19.73
N GLU A 284 -15.74 11.28 19.57
CA GLU A 284 -16.63 11.59 18.44
C GLU A 284 -15.88 11.78 17.11
N ASP A 285 -14.63 12.28 17.12
CA ASP A 285 -13.82 12.39 15.91
C ASP A 285 -12.35 12.06 16.23
N VAL A 286 -11.88 10.94 15.68
CA VAL A 286 -10.51 10.43 15.91
C VAL A 286 -9.45 11.37 15.34
N ARG A 287 -9.80 12.18 14.33
CA ARG A 287 -8.85 13.04 13.59
C ARG A 287 -8.28 14.20 14.42
N ASN A 288 -8.95 14.53 15.53
CA ASN A 288 -8.47 15.51 16.50
C ASN A 288 -7.47 14.90 17.51
N HIS A 289 -7.29 13.58 17.48
CA HIS A 289 -6.57 12.81 18.50
C HIS A 289 -5.36 12.04 17.94
N MET A 290 -5.43 11.49 16.73
CA MET A 290 -4.34 10.64 16.20
C MET A 290 -2.98 11.36 16.13
N GLN A 291 -2.99 12.66 15.83
CA GLN A 291 -1.78 13.50 15.83
C GLN A 291 -1.08 13.65 17.20
N LEU A 292 -1.71 13.20 18.30
CA LEU A 292 -1.10 13.18 19.63
C LEU A 292 -0.12 12.01 19.82
N TRP A 293 -0.09 11.04 18.90
CA TRP A 293 0.88 9.93 18.87
C TRP A 293 2.31 10.49 18.75
N ASP A 294 2.64 11.10 17.62
CA ASP A 294 3.95 11.72 17.32
C ASP A 294 4.41 12.79 18.33
N ALA A 295 3.49 13.29 19.17
CA ALA A 295 3.75 14.33 20.14
C ALA A 295 4.08 13.80 21.55
N ASN A 296 3.81 12.53 21.87
CA ASN A 296 3.92 12.00 23.24
C ASN A 296 4.44 10.55 23.35
N TYR A 297 4.69 9.86 22.23
CA TYR A 297 5.10 8.46 22.17
C TYR A 297 6.40 8.29 21.38
#